data_AF-A0A9D9PP81-F1
#
_entry.id   AF-A0A9D9PP81-F1
#
_cell.length_a   1.000
_cell.length_b   1.000
_cell.length_c   1.000
_cell.angle_alpha   90.00
_cell.angle_beta   90.00
_cell.angle_gamma   90.00
#
_symmetry.space_group_name_H-M   'P 1'
#
loop_
_entity.id
_entity.type
_entity.pdbx_description
1 polymer ?
#
loop_
_entity_poly.entity_id
_entity_poly.type
_entity_poly.pdbx_seq_one_letter_code
_entity_poly.pdbx_strand_id
1 'polypeptide(L)'
;MNKYIRKPYIPLYSEMPKPKDKDIFIFGSKETKKNDSDTAQLAMSRYIGNCGITPEQAAAILGIGRTTLYNYLADTRELTYSMLCVICIGLKLHPDRQRHLFHLCHIERPDREYSTDPRDLIIIEYLEECAFDNAYSLEACNKALKDGKQKMLHPYCLGTEDRK
;
A
#
# COMPACT_ATOMS: atom_id res chain seq x y z
N MET A 1 27.29 -15.79 5.25
CA MET A 1 26.83 -15.59 3.86
C MET A 1 25.93 -14.37 3.82
N ASN A 2 26.44 -13.23 3.37
CA ASN A 2 25.65 -12.02 3.20
C ASN A 2 24.84 -12.15 1.90
N LYS A 3 23.67 -12.79 1.96
CA LYS A 3 22.70 -12.70 0.87
C LYS A 3 22.22 -11.25 0.89
N TYR A 4 22.75 -10.42 -0.01
CA TYR A 4 22.08 -9.19 -0.40
C TYR A 4 20.70 -9.60 -0.92
N ILE A 5 19.70 -9.63 -0.04
CA ILE A 5 18.31 -9.83 -0.42
C ILE A 5 17.98 -8.59 -1.24
N ARG A 6 18.04 -8.69 -2.57
CA ARG A 6 17.52 -7.64 -3.44
C ARG A 6 16.12 -7.35 -2.95
N LYS A 7 15.87 -6.08 -2.58
CA LYS A 7 14.53 -5.64 -2.19
C LYS A 7 13.57 -6.07 -3.30
N PRO A 8 12.49 -6.80 -2.99
CA PRO A 8 11.57 -7.25 -4.02
C PRO A 8 11.04 -6.04 -4.77
N TYR A 9 11.03 -6.13 -6.10
CA TYR A 9 10.58 -5.06 -6.96
C TYR A 9 9.06 -5.16 -7.13
N ILE A 10 8.37 -4.03 -6.97
CA ILE A 10 6.94 -3.89 -7.26
C ILE A 10 6.81 -3.16 -8.61
N PRO A 11 6.15 -3.75 -9.61
CA PRO A 11 5.93 -3.09 -10.90
C PRO A 11 5.00 -1.88 -10.76
N LEU A 12 5.23 -0.86 -11.57
CA LEU A 12 4.28 0.22 -11.81
C LEU A 12 3.05 -0.32 -12.54
N TYR A 13 1.93 0.39 -12.45
CA TYR A 13 0.70 0.02 -13.13
C TYR A 13 0.87 -0.09 -14.65
N SER A 14 1.72 0.75 -15.25
CA SER A 14 2.07 0.69 -16.68
C SER A 14 2.86 -0.55 -17.09
N GLU A 15 3.52 -1.21 -16.13
CA GLU A 15 4.33 -2.42 -16.32
C GLU A 15 3.53 -3.70 -16.05
N MET A 16 2.33 -3.56 -15.47
CA MET A 16 1.41 -4.68 -15.24
C MET A 16 0.60 -5.01 -16.50
N PRO A 17 0.15 -6.28 -16.66
CA PRO A 17 -0.79 -6.63 -17.72
C PRO A 17 -2.03 -5.73 -17.64
N LYS A 18 -2.32 -4.99 -18.72
CA LYS A 18 -3.44 -4.06 -18.76
C LYS A 18 -4.74 -4.82 -18.44
N PRO A 19 -5.48 -4.43 -17.39
CA PRO A 19 -6.72 -5.11 -17.06
C PRO A 19 -7.73 -4.88 -18.18
N LYS A 20 -8.33 -5.96 -18.67
CA LYS A 20 -9.40 -5.90 -19.68
C LYS A 20 -10.71 -5.35 -19.12
N ASP A 21 -10.86 -5.38 -17.81
CA ASP A 21 -12.09 -5.08 -17.10
C ASP A 21 -11.77 -4.52 -15.70
N LYS A 22 -12.48 -3.45 -15.32
CA LYS A 22 -12.25 -2.74 -14.06
C LYS A 22 -12.64 -3.59 -12.85
N ASP A 23 -13.70 -4.39 -12.94
CA ASP A 23 -14.18 -5.20 -11.82
C ASP A 23 -13.22 -6.37 -11.59
N ILE A 24 -12.74 -6.99 -12.65
CA ILE A 24 -11.66 -7.99 -12.54
C ILE A 24 -10.41 -7.37 -11.92
N PHE A 25 -10.07 -6.14 -12.30
CA PHE A 25 -8.90 -5.46 -11.75
C PHE A 25 -9.01 -5.18 -10.25
N ILE A 26 -10.18 -4.75 -9.77
CA ILE A 26 -10.38 -4.36 -8.37
C ILE A 26 -10.75 -5.58 -7.52
N PHE A 27 -11.77 -6.34 -7.94
CA PHE A 27 -12.41 -7.42 -7.19
C PHE A 27 -11.93 -8.82 -7.60
N GLY A 28 -11.20 -8.96 -8.71
CA GLY A 28 -10.80 -10.27 -9.24
C GLY A 28 -11.95 -11.06 -9.87
N SER A 29 -13.13 -10.45 -9.99
CA SER A 29 -14.36 -11.10 -10.44
C SER A 29 -15.30 -10.07 -11.08
N LYS A 30 -16.12 -10.53 -12.04
CA LYS A 30 -17.26 -9.77 -12.58
C LYS A 30 -18.58 -10.07 -11.88
N GLU A 31 -18.60 -11.07 -11.00
CA GLU A 31 -19.80 -11.49 -10.30
C GLU A 31 -20.09 -10.55 -9.12
N THR A 32 -21.16 -9.77 -9.23
CA THR A 32 -21.58 -8.80 -8.20
C THR A 32 -21.65 -9.42 -6.81
N LYS A 33 -22.24 -10.62 -6.67
CA LYS A 33 -22.36 -11.31 -5.37
C LYS A 33 -21.00 -11.57 -4.70
N LYS A 34 -19.95 -11.87 -5.49
CA LYS A 34 -18.59 -12.07 -4.95
C LYS A 34 -17.97 -10.74 -4.53
N ASN A 35 -18.21 -9.69 -5.32
CA ASN A 35 -17.70 -8.36 -5.06
C ASN A 35 -18.35 -7.75 -3.80
N ASP A 36 -19.65 -7.97 -3.60
CA ASP A 36 -20.39 -7.52 -2.41
C ASP A 36 -19.95 -8.22 -1.13
N SER A 37 -19.39 -9.44 -1.25
CA SER A 37 -18.85 -10.22 -0.14
C SER A 37 -17.33 -10.06 0.05
N ASP A 38 -16.70 -9.14 -0.69
CA ASP A 38 -15.26 -8.93 -0.61
C ASP A 38 -14.88 -8.39 0.77
N THR A 39 -13.66 -8.69 1.20
CA THR A 39 -13.14 -8.27 2.50
C THR A 39 -11.77 -7.64 2.33
N ALA A 40 -11.35 -6.82 3.29
CA ALA A 40 -10.02 -6.20 3.25
C ALA A 40 -8.91 -7.25 3.09
N GLN A 41 -9.06 -8.42 3.72
CA GLN A 41 -8.11 -9.52 3.69
C GLN A 41 -8.01 -10.17 2.32
N LEU A 42 -9.15 -10.44 1.69
CA LEU A 42 -9.21 -11.00 0.35
C LEU A 42 -8.65 -10.01 -0.67
N ALA A 43 -9.04 -8.74 -0.57
CA ALA A 43 -8.51 -7.67 -1.41
C ALA A 43 -6.99 -7.52 -1.27
N MET A 44 -6.45 -7.44 -0.05
CA MET A 44 -5.00 -7.36 0.17
C MET A 44 -4.26 -8.58 -0.36
N SER A 45 -4.76 -9.79 -0.09
CA SER A 45 -4.14 -11.03 -0.59
C SER A 45 -4.07 -11.03 -2.12
N ARG A 46 -5.18 -10.62 -2.77
CA ARG A 46 -5.26 -10.47 -4.22
C ARG A 46 -4.27 -9.45 -4.74
N TYR A 47 -4.16 -8.28 -4.11
CA TYR A 47 -3.26 -7.22 -4.54
C TYR A 47 -1.79 -7.60 -4.40
N ILE A 48 -1.39 -8.23 -3.28
CA ILE A 48 -0.04 -8.77 -3.09
C ILE A 48 0.28 -9.80 -4.18
N GLY A 49 -0.63 -10.75 -4.42
CA GLY A 49 -0.46 -11.77 -5.46
C GLY A 49 -0.34 -11.18 -6.86
N ASN A 50 -1.09 -10.10 -7.16
CA ASN A 50 -1.01 -9.42 -8.46
C ASN A 50 0.31 -8.68 -8.68
N CYS A 51 1.02 -8.29 -7.62
CA CYS A 51 2.38 -7.77 -7.74
C CYS A 51 3.42 -8.87 -8.02
N GLY A 52 3.04 -10.15 -8.01
CA GLY A 52 3.95 -11.27 -8.26
C GLY A 52 4.92 -11.55 -7.12
N ILE A 53 4.58 -11.15 -5.89
CA ILE A 53 5.42 -11.31 -4.71
C ILE A 53 4.74 -12.14 -3.62
N THR A 54 5.54 -12.71 -2.72
CA THR A 54 5.03 -13.45 -1.56
C THR A 54 4.65 -12.50 -0.41
N PRO A 55 3.81 -12.94 0.54
CA PRO A 55 3.53 -12.15 1.75
C PRO A 55 4.80 -11.76 2.52
N GLU A 56 5.82 -12.62 2.58
CA GLU A 56 7.08 -12.29 3.26
C GLU A 56 7.84 -11.16 2.55
N GLN A 57 7.83 -11.17 1.22
CA GLN A 57 8.39 -10.08 0.41
C GLN A 57 7.59 -8.79 0.62
N ALA A 58 6.25 -8.88 0.68
CA ALA A 58 5.39 -7.74 0.97
C ALA A 58 5.71 -7.15 2.35
N ALA A 59 5.80 -7.98 3.40
CA ALA A 59 6.15 -7.52 4.74
C ALA A 59 7.50 -6.78 4.77
N ALA A 60 8.49 -7.28 4.03
CA ALA A 60 9.80 -6.62 3.91
C ALA A 60 9.70 -5.26 3.19
N ILE A 61 8.93 -5.15 2.10
CA ILE A 61 8.71 -3.87 1.39
C ILE A 61 8.00 -2.85 2.28
N LEU A 62 7.00 -3.31 3.03
CA LEU A 62 6.20 -2.48 3.94
C LEU A 62 6.96 -2.13 5.23
N GLY A 63 8.12 -2.73 5.48
CA GLY A 63 8.89 -2.51 6.70
C GLY A 63 8.16 -2.98 7.97
N ILE A 64 7.28 -3.99 7.86
CA ILE A 64 6.53 -4.56 8.99
C ILE A 64 6.95 -6.00 9.27
N GLY A 65 6.72 -6.46 10.50
CA GLY A 65 6.95 -7.86 10.85
C GLY A 65 6.05 -8.80 10.05
N ARG A 66 6.59 -9.97 9.64
CA ARG A 66 5.80 -11.01 8.92
C ARG A 66 4.52 -11.36 9.66
N THR A 67 4.60 -11.64 10.96
CA THR A 67 3.45 -11.93 11.81
C THR A 67 2.40 -10.82 11.78
N THR A 68 2.83 -9.55 11.74
CA THR A 68 1.91 -8.42 11.62
C THR A 68 1.13 -8.47 10.32
N LEU A 69 1.80 -8.72 9.18
CA LEU A 69 1.12 -8.87 7.90
C LEU A 69 0.17 -10.06 7.90
N TYR A 70 0.60 -11.22 8.41
CA TYR A 70 -0.27 -12.40 8.51
C TYR A 70 -1.50 -12.14 9.36
N ASN A 71 -1.37 -11.39 10.46
CA ASN A 71 -2.52 -11.04 11.29
C ASN A 71 -3.49 -10.10 10.54
N TYR A 72 -2.99 -9.18 9.72
CA TYR A 72 -3.84 -8.40 8.84
C TYR A 72 -4.55 -9.26 7.80
N LEU A 73 -3.85 -10.20 7.16
CA LEU A 73 -4.43 -11.10 6.16
C LEU A 73 -5.39 -12.14 6.76
N ALA A 74 -5.28 -12.43 8.05
CA ALA A 74 -6.14 -13.37 8.76
C ALA A 74 -7.30 -12.70 9.52
N ASP A 75 -7.46 -11.38 9.39
CA ASP A 75 -8.45 -10.58 10.13
C ASP A 75 -8.34 -10.67 11.66
N THR A 76 -7.14 -10.93 12.18
CA THR A 76 -6.88 -10.99 13.63
C THR A 76 -6.31 -9.68 14.17
N ARG A 77 -6.19 -8.67 13.29
CA ARG A 77 -5.71 -7.33 13.64
C ARG A 77 -6.33 -6.30 12.71
N GLU A 78 -6.87 -5.23 13.29
CA GLU A 78 -7.41 -4.11 12.53
C GLU A 78 -6.31 -3.27 11.86
N LEU A 79 -6.60 -2.82 10.65
CA LEU A 79 -5.75 -1.90 9.89
C LEU A 79 -6.01 -0.45 10.33
N THR A 80 -4.95 0.28 10.63
CA THR A 80 -5.03 1.71 10.91
C THR A 80 -4.90 2.52 9.62
N TYR A 81 -5.37 3.76 9.64
CA TYR A 81 -5.18 4.72 8.54
C TYR A 81 -3.73 4.78 8.03
N SER A 82 -2.76 4.90 8.95
CA SER A 82 -1.35 4.99 8.55
C SER A 82 -0.87 3.68 7.92
N MET A 83 -1.33 2.53 8.40
CA MET A 83 -0.97 1.24 7.81
C MET A 83 -1.61 1.03 6.43
N LEU A 84 -2.85 1.50 6.22
CA LEU A 84 -3.46 1.50 4.90
C LEU A 84 -2.65 2.34 3.91
N CYS A 85 -2.20 3.52 4.32
CA CYS A 85 -1.31 4.34 3.49
C CYS A 85 0.01 3.61 3.19
N VAL A 86 0.60 2.95 4.19
CA VAL A 86 1.82 2.13 4.01
C VAL A 86 1.60 1.04 2.97
N ILE A 87 0.50 0.29 3.08
CA ILE A 87 0.15 -0.79 2.14
C ILE A 87 -0.06 -0.22 0.73
N CYS A 88 -0.83 0.86 0.61
CA CYS A 88 -1.15 1.47 -0.69
C CYS A 88 0.10 1.99 -1.41
N ILE A 89 0.95 2.75 -0.73
CA ILE A 89 2.17 3.32 -1.32
C ILE A 89 3.22 2.22 -1.54
N GLY A 90 3.41 1.33 -0.56
CA GLY A 90 4.43 0.28 -0.63
C GLY A 90 4.18 -0.76 -1.71
N LEU A 91 2.92 -1.15 -1.90
CA LEU A 91 2.51 -2.06 -2.98
C LEU A 91 2.16 -1.31 -4.27
N LYS A 92 2.36 0.02 -4.33
CA LYS A 92 2.08 0.85 -5.50
C LYS A 92 0.67 0.63 -6.06
N LEU A 93 -0.31 0.54 -5.16
CA LEU A 93 -1.68 0.22 -5.55
C LEU A 93 -2.26 1.35 -6.39
N HIS A 94 -2.90 1.01 -7.51
CA HIS A 94 -3.64 1.99 -8.31
C HIS A 94 -4.74 2.69 -7.47
N PRO A 95 -5.05 3.99 -7.69
CA PRO A 95 -6.04 4.72 -6.89
C PRO A 95 -7.40 4.02 -6.71
N ASP A 96 -7.90 3.32 -7.72
CA ASP A 96 -9.13 2.53 -7.59
C ASP A 96 -9.03 1.40 -6.55
N ARG A 97 -7.90 0.69 -6.50
CA ARG A 97 -7.65 -0.38 -5.51
C ARG A 97 -7.47 0.19 -4.11
N GLN A 98 -6.88 1.38 -4.00
CA GLN A 98 -6.78 2.10 -2.74
C GLN A 98 -8.18 2.46 -2.24
N ARG A 99 -9.03 3.12 -3.05
CA ARG A 99 -10.41 3.47 -2.67
C ARG A 99 -11.19 2.25 -2.19
N HIS A 100 -11.07 1.14 -2.92
CA HIS A 100 -11.69 -0.11 -2.54
C HIS A 100 -11.20 -0.61 -1.18
N LEU A 101 -9.89 -0.61 -0.93
CA LEU A 101 -9.33 -1.08 0.35
C LEU A 101 -9.73 -0.18 1.53
N PHE A 102 -9.69 1.14 1.35
CA PHE A 102 -10.14 2.10 2.37
C PHE A 102 -11.63 1.90 2.70
N HIS A 103 -12.47 1.72 1.67
CA HIS A 103 -13.89 1.42 1.84
C HIS A 103 -14.13 0.15 2.66
N LEU A 104 -13.44 -0.95 2.32
CA LEU A 104 -13.54 -2.23 3.04
C LEU A 104 -13.08 -2.15 4.49
N CYS A 105 -12.19 -1.22 4.83
CA CYS A 105 -11.73 -0.99 6.20
C CYS A 105 -12.56 0.06 6.96
N HIS A 106 -13.61 0.62 6.35
CA HIS A 106 -14.40 1.73 6.92
C HIS A 106 -13.55 2.92 7.37
N ILE A 107 -12.47 3.20 6.64
CA ILE A 107 -11.58 4.34 6.88
C ILE A 107 -11.69 5.28 5.69
N GLU A 108 -11.86 6.57 5.97
CA GLU A 108 -11.89 7.59 4.93
C GLU A 108 -10.51 7.71 4.27
N ARG A 109 -10.49 7.64 2.93
CA ARG A 109 -9.28 7.94 2.16
C ARG A 109 -9.10 9.45 2.14
N PRO A 110 -7.88 9.97 2.37
CA PRO A 110 -7.67 11.40 2.35
C PRO A 110 -7.86 11.93 0.91
N ASP A 111 -8.50 13.09 0.80
CA ASP A 111 -8.81 13.74 -0.47
C ASP A 111 -8.23 15.16 -0.50
N ARG A 112 -7.65 15.53 -1.65
CA ARG A 112 -6.96 16.82 -1.83
C ARG A 112 -7.91 18.01 -1.74
N GLU A 113 -9.16 17.85 -2.18
CA GLU A 113 -10.14 18.92 -2.20
C GLU A 113 -10.56 19.35 -0.79
N TYR A 114 -10.58 18.39 0.15
CA TYR A 114 -11.13 18.59 1.49
C TYR A 114 -10.07 18.57 2.60
N SER A 115 -8.86 18.07 2.35
CA SER A 115 -7.82 18.01 3.36
C SER A 115 -7.09 19.35 3.52
N THR A 116 -7.02 19.82 4.76
CA THR A 116 -6.20 20.98 5.16
C THR A 116 -5.03 20.57 6.05
N ASP A 117 -4.96 19.29 6.44
CA ASP A 117 -3.91 18.77 7.30
C ASP A 117 -2.60 18.63 6.49
N PRO A 118 -1.49 19.27 6.91
CA PRO A 118 -0.23 19.22 6.17
C PRO A 118 0.33 17.80 5.98
N ARG A 119 0.10 16.90 6.94
CA ARG A 119 0.52 15.50 6.84
C ARG A 119 -0.30 14.77 5.79
N ASP A 120 -1.60 14.98 5.75
CA ASP A 120 -2.45 14.34 4.75
C ASP A 120 -2.18 14.86 3.35
N LEU A 121 -1.92 16.16 3.17
CA LEU A 121 -1.53 16.72 1.87
C LEU A 121 -0.26 16.06 1.30
N ILE A 122 0.73 15.79 2.16
CA ILE A 122 1.92 15.01 1.77
C ILE A 122 1.49 13.59 1.39
N ILE A 123 0.75 12.89 2.25
CA ILE A 123 0.34 11.49 2.01
C ILE A 123 -0.47 11.34 0.71
N ILE A 124 -1.38 12.27 0.42
CA ILE A 124 -2.22 12.28 -0.78
C ILE A 124 -1.36 12.27 -2.04
N GLU A 125 -0.31 13.09 -2.10
CA GLU A 125 0.59 13.13 -3.25
C GLU A 125 1.21 11.76 -3.54
N TYR A 126 1.67 11.06 -2.50
CA TYR A 126 2.22 9.71 -2.66
C TYR A 126 1.16 8.66 -2.96
N LEU A 127 -0.06 8.79 -2.44
CA LEU A 127 -1.17 7.91 -2.79
C LEU A 127 -1.60 8.08 -4.26
N GLU A 128 -1.56 9.30 -4.79
CA GLU A 128 -1.95 9.57 -6.17
C GLU A 128 -0.92 9.02 -7.16
N GLU A 129 0.37 9.11 -6.85
CA GLU A 129 1.44 8.88 -7.82
C GLU A 129 2.20 7.54 -7.67
N CYS A 130 2.10 6.84 -6.53
CA CYS A 130 2.91 5.63 -6.27
C CYS A 130 2.73 4.51 -7.30
N ALA A 131 1.57 4.45 -7.96
CA ALA A 131 1.26 3.46 -9.00
C ALA A 131 1.90 3.80 -10.36
N PHE A 132 2.35 5.04 -10.55
CA PHE A 132 2.75 5.57 -11.86
C PHE A 132 4.22 5.99 -11.91
N ASP A 133 4.82 6.37 -10.78
CA ASP A 133 6.21 6.79 -10.71
C ASP A 133 6.93 6.22 -9.47
N ASN A 134 8.12 5.66 -9.70
CA ASN A 134 8.99 5.08 -8.68
C ASN A 134 9.53 6.12 -7.69
N ALA A 135 9.53 7.41 -8.03
CA ALA A 135 9.89 8.49 -7.13
C ALA A 135 8.97 8.54 -5.90
N TYR A 136 7.70 8.16 -6.05
CA TYR A 136 6.67 8.18 -5.01
C TYR A 136 6.66 6.90 -4.18
N SER A 137 7.81 6.58 -3.59
CA SER A 137 8.02 5.41 -2.73
C SER A 137 7.67 5.68 -1.25
N LEU A 138 7.53 4.61 -0.45
CA LEU A 138 7.35 4.72 1.01
C LEU A 138 8.50 5.46 1.71
N GLU A 139 9.74 5.22 1.25
CA GLU A 139 10.93 5.87 1.79
C GLU A 139 10.89 7.37 1.53
N ALA A 140 10.54 7.76 0.29
CA ALA A 140 10.38 9.16 -0.08
C ALA A 140 9.22 9.83 0.69
N CYS A 141 8.09 9.14 0.86
CA CYS A 141 6.95 9.64 1.64
C CYS A 141 7.34 9.92 3.10
N ASN A 142 7.98 8.96 3.77
CA ASN A 142 8.45 9.16 5.14
C ASN A 142 9.49 10.28 5.26
N LYS A 143 10.36 10.42 4.26
CA LYS A 143 11.32 11.54 4.21
C LYS A 143 10.59 12.89 4.09
N ALA A 144 9.65 13.01 3.17
CA ALA A 144 8.85 14.22 3.00
C ALA A 144 8.05 14.57 4.27
N LEU A 145 7.47 13.57 4.94
CA LEU A 145 6.81 13.75 6.23
C LEU A 145 7.77 14.27 7.30
N LYS A 146 8.98 13.68 7.41
CA LYS A 146 9.99 14.11 8.36
C LYS A 146 10.46 15.54 8.08
N ASP A 147 10.71 15.88 6.82
CA ASP A 147 11.15 17.22 6.40
C ASP A 147 10.05 18.27 6.67
N GLY A 148 8.77 17.88 6.49
CA GLY A 148 7.60 18.66 6.89
C GLY A 148 7.29 18.67 8.39
N LYS A 149 8.16 18.09 9.22
CA LYS A 149 7.98 17.94 10.69
C LYS A 149 6.70 17.19 11.10
N GLN A 150 6.23 16.30 10.23
CA GLN A 150 5.05 15.46 10.45
C GLN A 150 5.43 14.07 10.97
N LYS A 151 4.46 13.41 11.61
CA LYS A 151 4.63 12.02 12.04
C LYS A 151 4.69 11.09 10.82
N MET A 152 5.77 10.31 10.73
CA MET A 152 5.94 9.28 9.70
C MET A 152 4.78 8.28 9.67
N LEU A 153 4.53 7.68 8.50
CA LEU A 153 3.52 6.62 8.35
C LEU A 153 3.90 5.37 9.15
N HIS A 154 5.17 4.96 9.05
CA HIS A 154 5.71 3.85 9.81
C HIS A 154 7.24 3.98 9.95
N PRO A 155 7.82 3.83 11.16
CA PRO A 155 9.20 4.21 11.44
C PRO A 155 10.25 3.33 10.77
N TYR A 156 9.89 2.11 10.36
CA TYR A 156 10.84 1.12 9.81
C TYR A 156 10.90 1.11 8.28
N CYS A 157 10.21 2.04 7.60
CA CYS A 157 10.31 2.16 6.13
C CYS A 157 11.37 3.19 5.69
N LEU A 158 12.28 3.59 6.58
CA LEU A 158 13.47 4.35 6.21
C LEU A 158 14.59 3.35 5.88
N GLY A 159 15.24 3.53 4.72
CA GLY A 159 16.41 2.76 4.34
C GLY A 159 17.43 2.71 5.48
N THR A 160 18.08 1.56 5.64
CA THR A 160 19.09 1.28 6.66
C THR A 160 20.40 2.07 6.41
N GLU A 161 20.34 3.39 6.33
CA GLU A 161 21.52 4.25 6.13
C GLU A 161 21.71 5.34 7.20
N ASP A 162 20.80 5.49 8.16
CA ASP A 162 20.98 6.44 9.28
C ASP A 162 21.17 5.73 10.63
N ARG A 163 22.09 4.77 10.70
CA ARG A 163 22.79 4.46 11.96
C ARG A 163 24.27 4.79 11.78
N LYS A 164 24.59 6.08 11.96
CA LYS A 164 25.95 6.49 12.29
C LYS A 164 26.26 6.14 13.74
#